data_AF-A0A7L1F8N0-F1
#
_entry.id   AF-A0A7L1F8N0-F1
#
_cell.length_a   1.000
_cell.length_b   1.000
_cell.length_c   1.000
_cell.angle_alpha   90.00
_cell.angle_beta   90.00
_cell.angle_gamma   90.00
#
_symmetry.space_group_name_H-M   'P 1'
#
loop_
_entity.id
_entity.type
_entity.pdbx_description
1 polymer ?
#
loop_
_entity_poly.entity_id
_entity_poly.type
_entity_poly.pdbx_seq_one_letter_code
_entity_poly.pdbx_strand_id
1 'polypeptide(L)'
;LRFTKDRKVTITVAVLAVMLLLTITIVVLAAKKHPPCTAPALPTPNCLERGIGFGNKCFYFLEEEVDWEGSQHSCLSRQAHLATIDTKEELNFLLRYGNFMEYWVGLWREGSGPWKWLNGSLFN
;
A
#
# COMPACT_ATOMS: atom_id res chain seq x y z
N LEU A 1 -44.27 -21.63 -34.29
CA LEU A 1 -43.76 -20.83 -33.14
C LEU A 1 -42.44 -21.33 -32.53
N ARG A 2 -41.99 -22.58 -32.75
CA ARG A 2 -40.67 -23.06 -32.27
C ARG A 2 -39.49 -22.47 -33.04
N PHE A 3 -39.61 -22.39 -34.37
CA PHE A 3 -38.56 -21.86 -35.27
C PHE A 3 -38.11 -20.41 -34.99
N THR A 4 -39.01 -19.55 -34.50
CA THR A 4 -38.68 -18.16 -34.13
C THR A 4 -38.08 -18.04 -32.75
N LYS A 5 -38.27 -19.04 -31.87
CA LYS A 5 -37.69 -19.10 -30.52
C LYS A 5 -36.23 -19.53 -30.58
N ASP A 6 -35.90 -20.55 -31.38
CA ASP A 6 -34.52 -21.03 -31.53
C ASP A 6 -33.60 -19.95 -32.11
N ARG A 7 -34.03 -19.25 -33.17
CA ARG A 7 -33.26 -18.13 -33.74
C ARG A 7 -33.05 -16.97 -32.75
N LYS A 8 -34.05 -16.65 -31.94
CA LYS A 8 -33.93 -15.64 -30.88
C LYS A 8 -32.94 -16.09 -29.79
N VAL A 9 -32.98 -17.37 -29.39
CA VAL A 9 -32.02 -17.95 -28.44
C VAL A 9 -30.60 -17.89 -28.98
N THR A 10 -30.37 -18.27 -30.25
CA THR A 10 -29.05 -18.16 -30.89
C THR A 10 -28.54 -16.73 -30.93
N ILE A 11 -29.40 -15.77 -31.29
CA ILE A 11 -29.04 -14.34 -31.31
C ILE A 11 -28.72 -13.84 -29.89
N THR A 12 -29.54 -14.18 -28.89
CA THR A 12 -29.30 -13.77 -27.49
C THR A 12 -27.99 -14.35 -26.96
N VAL A 13 -27.70 -15.64 -27.23
CA VAL A 13 -26.43 -16.26 -26.82
C VAL A 13 -25.24 -15.58 -27.51
N ALA A 14 -25.34 -15.29 -28.81
CA ALA A 14 -24.29 -14.59 -29.55
C ALA A 14 -24.03 -13.19 -29.00
N VAL A 15 -25.09 -12.43 -28.70
CA VAL A 15 -24.97 -11.08 -28.10
C VAL A 15 -24.33 -11.16 -26.72
N LEU A 16 -24.74 -12.09 -25.85
CA LEU A 16 -24.15 -12.27 -24.53
C LEU A 16 -22.67 -12.66 -24.62
N ALA A 17 -22.30 -13.54 -25.55
CA ALA A 17 -20.91 -13.92 -25.78
C ALA A 17 -20.06 -12.73 -26.25
N VAL A 18 -20.56 -11.93 -27.19
CA VAL A 18 -19.85 -10.71 -27.65
C VAL A 18 -19.70 -9.70 -26.53
N MET A 19 -20.75 -9.46 -25.74
CA MET A 19 -20.68 -8.55 -24.58
C MET A 19 -19.67 -9.04 -23.54
N LEU A 20 -19.62 -10.35 -23.26
CA LEU A 20 -18.63 -10.94 -22.34
C LEU A 20 -17.20 -10.79 -22.87
N LEU A 21 -16.97 -10.96 -24.18
CA LEU A 21 -15.65 -10.77 -24.78
C LEU A 21 -15.22 -9.28 -24.72
N LEU A 22 -16.14 -8.36 -24.96
CA LEU A 22 -15.87 -6.93 -24.86
C LEU A 22 -15.54 -6.49 -23.43
N THR A 23 -16.24 -7.03 -22.41
CA THR A 23 -15.91 -6.71 -21.01
C THR A 23 -14.56 -7.29 -20.61
N ILE A 24 -14.25 -8.53 -20.99
CA ILE A 24 -12.94 -9.16 -20.71
C ILE A 24 -11.79 -8.33 -21.32
N THR A 25 -11.93 -7.87 -22.56
CA THR A 25 -10.88 -7.07 -23.22
C THR A 25 -10.65 -5.72 -22.52
N ILE A 26 -11.71 -5.03 -22.10
CA ILE A 26 -11.61 -3.78 -21.35
C ILE A 26 -10.87 -3.97 -20.01
N VAL A 27 -11.19 -5.05 -19.27
CA VAL A 27 -10.52 -5.38 -17.99
C VAL A 27 -9.03 -5.67 -18.20
N VAL A 28 -8.68 -6.43 -19.23
CA VAL A 28 -7.27 -6.73 -19.57
C VAL A 28 -6.50 -5.46 -19.96
N LEU A 29 -7.10 -4.55 -20.71
CA LEU A 29 -6.49 -3.28 -21.09
C LEU A 29 -6.26 -2.36 -19.88
N ALA A 30 -7.19 -2.34 -18.91
CA ALA A 30 -7.02 -1.61 -17.66
C ALA A 30 -5.86 -2.18 -16.82
N ALA A 31 -5.71 -3.51 -16.75
CA ALA A 31 -4.63 -4.16 -16.01
C ALA A 31 -3.24 -3.93 -16.62
N LYS A 32 -3.13 -3.76 -17.95
CA LYS A 32 -1.85 -3.54 -18.64
C LYS A 32 -1.32 -2.10 -18.58
N LYS A 33 -2.06 -1.15 -18.01
CA LYS A 33 -1.71 0.29 -18.01
C LYS A 33 -0.67 0.70 -16.96
N HIS A 34 -0.16 -0.23 -16.17
CA HIS A 34 0.93 0.03 -15.25
C HIS A 34 2.22 -0.61 -15.76
N PRO A 35 3.24 0.18 -16.17
CA PRO A 35 4.57 -0.37 -16.31
C PRO A 35 4.99 -1.01 -14.98
N PRO A 36 5.74 -2.12 -14.98
CA PRO A 36 6.37 -2.58 -13.75
C PRO A 36 7.26 -1.44 -13.26
N CYS A 37 6.85 -0.78 -12.18
CA CYS A 37 7.61 0.26 -11.52
C CYS A 37 8.89 -0.38 -10.98
N THR A 38 9.90 -0.50 -11.84
CA THR A 38 11.25 -0.93 -11.52
C THR A 38 11.92 0.33 -10.99
N ALA A 39 11.71 0.60 -9.70
CA ALA A 39 12.50 1.59 -9.00
C ALA A 39 13.98 1.16 -9.09
N PRO A 40 14.93 2.09 -9.16
CA PRO A 40 16.33 1.77 -8.95
C PRO A 40 16.44 0.96 -7.66
N ALA A 41 17.03 -0.23 -7.72
CA ALA A 41 17.34 -0.99 -6.52
C ALA A 41 18.39 -0.18 -5.75
N LEU A 42 17.92 0.69 -4.86
CA LEU A 42 18.76 1.28 -3.84
C LEU A 42 19.38 0.11 -3.05
N PRO A 43 20.61 0.26 -2.52
CA PRO A 43 21.16 -0.71 -1.60
C PRO A 43 20.18 -0.86 -0.44
N THR A 44 19.37 -1.92 -0.45
CA THR A 44 18.44 -2.20 0.65
C THR A 44 19.30 -2.56 1.84
N PRO A 45 19.14 -1.91 2.99
CA PRO A 45 19.75 -2.39 4.21
C PRO A 45 19.28 -3.84 4.42
N ASN A 46 20.18 -4.72 4.88
CA ASN A 46 19.82 -6.08 5.28
C ASN A 46 18.95 -5.98 6.53
N CYS A 47 17.68 -5.64 6.34
CA CYS A 47 16.70 -5.57 7.42
C CYS A 47 16.51 -6.97 7.98
N LEU A 48 16.50 -7.08 9.31
CA LEU A 48 16.11 -8.33 9.96
C LEU A 48 14.65 -8.62 9.63
N GLU A 49 14.31 -9.90 9.52
CA GLU A 49 12.93 -10.40 9.37
C GLU A 49 12.16 -9.86 8.13
N ARG A 50 10.86 -9.58 8.29
CA ARG A 50 9.92 -9.08 7.26
C ARG A 50 9.98 -7.56 7.07
N GLY A 51 11.06 -6.92 7.49
CA GLY A 51 11.24 -5.47 7.31
C GLY A 51 11.48 -5.10 5.85
N ILE A 52 11.08 -3.90 5.46
CA ILE A 52 11.42 -3.33 4.15
C ILE A 52 12.46 -2.21 4.31
N GLY A 53 13.43 -2.20 3.41
CA GLY A 53 14.55 -1.26 3.45
C GLY A 53 14.37 -0.09 2.50
N PHE A 54 14.64 1.12 2.98
CA PHE A 54 14.77 2.32 2.14
C PHE A 54 15.92 3.19 2.65
N GLY A 55 16.89 3.51 1.79
CA GLY A 55 18.09 4.24 2.20
C GLY A 55 18.89 3.44 3.23
N ASN A 56 19.07 4.01 4.42
CA ASN A 56 19.74 3.37 5.56
C ASN A 56 18.77 2.93 6.67
N LYS A 57 17.46 2.92 6.40
CA LYS A 57 16.42 2.59 7.37
C LYS A 57 15.71 1.30 7.01
N CYS A 58 15.24 0.62 8.06
CA CYS A 58 14.36 -0.54 7.97
C CYS A 58 13.02 -0.21 8.61
N PHE A 59 11.93 -0.50 7.89
CA PHE A 59 10.57 -0.25 8.33
C PHE A 59 9.81 -1.53 8.54
N TYR A 60 8.98 -1.54 9.58
CA TYR A 60 8.18 -2.68 9.99
C TYR A 60 6.74 -2.21 10.15
N PHE A 61 5.83 -2.85 9.42
CA PHE A 61 4.40 -2.63 9.56
C PHE A 61 3.88 -3.61 10.60
N LEU A 62 3.44 -3.09 11.74
CA LEU A 62 2.83 -3.87 12.81
C LEU A 62 1.31 -3.71 12.71
N GLU A 63 0.61 -4.82 12.47
CA GLU A 63 -0.86 -4.86 12.39
C GLU A 63 -1.44 -5.04 13.81
N GLU A 64 -1.21 -4.06 14.68
CA GLU A 64 -1.66 -4.07 16.08
C GLU A 64 -2.67 -2.94 16.32
N GLU A 65 -3.84 -3.25 16.87
CA GLU A 65 -4.89 -2.27 17.21
C GLU A 65 -4.62 -1.64 18.59
N VAL A 66 -3.53 -0.88 18.69
CA VAL A 66 -3.14 -0.15 19.91
C VAL A 66 -3.02 1.34 19.64
N ASP A 67 -3.00 2.14 20.71
CA ASP A 67 -2.79 3.58 20.58
C ASP A 67 -1.33 3.91 20.24
N TRP A 68 -1.02 5.20 20.11
CA TRP A 68 0.32 5.65 19.76
C TRP A 68 1.38 5.21 20.77
N GLU A 69 1.07 5.28 22.07
CA GLU A 69 1.98 4.90 23.14
C GLU A 69 2.22 3.38 23.15
N GLY A 70 1.16 2.58 23.03
CA GLY A 70 1.23 1.14 22.87
C GLY A 70 2.06 0.73 21.65
N SER A 71 1.87 1.41 20.52
CA SER A 71 2.65 1.15 19.30
C SER A 71 4.14 1.45 19.50
N GLN A 72 4.46 2.55 20.19
CA GLN A 72 5.83 2.87 20.54
C GLN A 72 6.44 1.82 21.47
N HIS A 73 5.70 1.31 22.45
CA HIS A 73 6.14 0.19 23.29
C HIS A 73 6.38 -1.09 22.49
N SER A 74 5.49 -1.44 21.55
CA SER A 74 5.68 -2.58 20.66
C SER A 74 6.94 -2.45 19.81
N CYS A 75 7.20 -1.27 19.24
CA CYS A 75 8.45 -1.00 18.52
C CYS A 75 9.68 -1.16 19.43
N LEU A 76 9.65 -0.60 20.64
CA LEU A 76 10.78 -0.67 21.58
C LEU A 76 11.09 -2.11 22.01
N SER A 77 10.07 -2.96 22.18
CA SER A 77 10.26 -4.38 22.48
C SER A 77 11.03 -5.13 21.39
N ARG A 78 11.03 -4.59 20.17
CA ARG A 78 11.73 -5.10 18.98
C ARG A 78 13.01 -4.31 18.66
N GLN A 79 13.53 -3.53 19.62
CA GLN A 79 14.72 -2.69 19.45
C GLN A 79 14.56 -1.64 18.33
N ALA A 80 13.33 -1.17 18.12
CA ALA A 80 12.98 -0.17 17.12
C ALA A 80 12.20 0.99 17.75
N HIS A 81 11.86 1.99 16.94
CA HIS A 81 10.99 3.10 17.29
C HIS A 81 9.91 3.25 16.23
N LEU A 82 8.82 3.94 16.56
CA LEU A 82 7.86 4.38 15.55
C LEU A 82 8.58 5.17 14.45
N ALA A 83 8.15 4.94 13.21
CA ALA A 83 8.87 5.40 12.03
C ALA A 83 8.99 6.94 12.02
N THR A 84 10.22 7.43 11.84
CA THR A 84 10.47 8.83 11.50
C THR A 84 10.67 8.94 9.99
N ILE A 85 9.91 9.82 9.35
CA ILE A 85 9.90 9.98 7.90
C ILE A 85 10.62 11.27 7.53
N ASP A 86 11.79 11.16 6.89
CA ASP A 86 12.65 12.33 6.64
C ASP A 86 12.40 12.95 5.26
N THR A 87 11.95 12.16 4.28
CA THR A 87 11.76 12.65 2.90
C THR A 87 10.41 12.23 2.31
N LYS A 88 9.99 12.97 1.27
CA LYS A 88 8.77 12.64 0.52
C LYS A 88 8.91 11.31 -0.22
N GLU A 89 10.11 10.97 -0.66
CA GLU A 89 10.43 9.71 -1.31
C GLU A 89 10.28 8.54 -0.35
N GLU A 90 10.72 8.70 0.90
CA GLU A 90 10.52 7.74 1.98
C GLU A 90 9.03 7.54 2.26
N LEU A 91 8.25 8.63 2.37
CA LEU A 91 6.80 8.55 2.54
C LEU A 91 6.12 7.80 1.38
N ASN A 92 6.45 8.16 0.14
CA ASN A 92 5.89 7.52 -1.05
C ASN A 92 6.26 6.03 -1.13
N PHE A 93 7.48 5.69 -0.71
CA PHE A 93 7.89 4.29 -0.58
C PHE A 93 7.02 3.58 0.44
N LEU A 94 6.87 4.10 1.65
CA LEU A 94 6.04 3.48 2.69
C LEU A 94 4.58 3.32 2.26
N LEU A 95 3.99 4.33 1.60
CA LEU A 95 2.62 4.26 1.08
C LEU A 95 2.42 3.20 -0.02
N ARG A 96 3.48 2.80 -0.72
CA ARG A 96 3.41 1.75 -1.74
C ARG A 96 3.38 0.34 -1.14
N TYR A 97 4.00 0.17 0.03
CA TYR A 97 4.10 -1.13 0.73
C TYR A 97 3.12 -1.27 1.89
N GLY A 98 2.61 -0.15 2.42
CA GLY A 98 1.49 -0.15 3.35
C GLY A 98 0.27 -0.82 2.71
N ASN A 99 -0.43 -1.62 3.50
CA ASN A 99 -1.74 -2.14 3.11
C ASN A 99 -2.82 -1.05 3.32
N PHE A 100 -4.09 -1.44 3.32
CA PHE A 100 -5.21 -0.51 3.54
C PHE A 100 -5.41 -0.05 4.99
N MET A 101 -4.50 -0.42 5.91
CA MET A 101 -4.58 -0.05 7.32
C MET A 101 -3.90 1.29 7.60
N GLU A 102 -4.34 1.93 8.67
CA GLU A 102 -3.68 3.10 9.24
C GLU A 102 -2.58 2.66 10.21
N TYR A 103 -1.41 3.29 10.12
CA TYR A 103 -0.26 2.97 10.96
C TYR A 103 0.18 4.20 11.74
N TRP A 104 0.50 3.99 13.02
CA TRP A 104 1.15 5.03 13.82
C TRP A 104 2.57 5.30 13.32
N VAL A 105 2.96 6.58 13.36
CA VAL A 105 4.31 7.06 13.04
C VAL A 105 4.86 7.85 14.22
N GLY A 106 6.17 8.09 14.23
CA GLY A 106 6.89 8.72 15.35
C GLY A 106 6.65 10.22 15.51
N LEU A 107 5.51 10.75 15.05
CA LEU A 107 5.11 12.13 15.30
C LEU A 107 4.49 12.25 16.68
N TRP A 108 5.00 13.20 17.46
CA TRP A 108 4.51 13.46 18.81
C TRP A 108 4.59 14.97 19.12
N ARG A 109 3.84 15.41 20.13
CA ARG A 109 3.92 16.78 20.66
C ARG A 109 3.57 16.79 22.14
N GLU A 110 4.11 17.78 22.85
CA GLU A 110 3.75 18.04 24.24
C GLU A 110 2.66 19.12 24.30
N GLY A 111 1.47 18.76 24.75
CA GLY A 111 0.32 19.68 24.82
C GLY A 111 -0.01 20.34 23.48
N SER A 112 0.06 21.67 23.46
CA SER A 112 -0.13 22.52 22.27
C SER A 112 1.17 22.94 21.60
N GLY A 113 2.29 22.33 21.97
CA GLY A 113 3.60 22.58 21.37
C GLY A 113 3.69 22.10 19.90
N PRO A 114 4.81 22.40 19.24
CA PRO A 114 5.03 21.97 17.87
C PRO A 114 5.17 20.45 17.78
N TRP A 115 4.73 19.89 16.64
CA TRP A 115 4.96 18.50 16.30
C TRP A 115 6.45 18.24 16.09
N LYS A 116 6.92 17.12 16.64
CA LYS A 116 8.31 16.66 16.58
C LYS A 116 8.35 15.20 16.21
N TRP A 117 9.43 14.80 15.57
CA TRP A 117 9.78 13.41 15.38
C TRP A 117 10.50 12.87 16.61
N LEU A 118 10.58 11.55 16.74
CA LEU A 118 11.30 10.90 17.85
C LEU A 118 12.81 11.18 17.86
N ASN A 119 13.40 11.55 16.70
CA ASN A 119 14.79 12.01 16.62
C ASN A 119 14.99 13.48 17.07
N GLY A 120 13.92 14.16 17.48
CA GLY A 120 13.93 15.55 17.94
C GLY A 120 13.81 16.61 16.85
N SER A 121 13.76 16.24 15.56
CA SER A 121 13.53 17.20 14.48
C SER A 121 12.09 17.72 14.52
N LEU A 122 11.90 18.97 14.11
CA LEU A 122 10.57 19.56 13.98
C LEU A 122 9.87 19.01 12.74
N PHE A 123 8.57 18.76 12.86
CA PHE A 123 7.74 18.49 11.70
C PHE A 123 7.57 19.79 10.88
N ASN A 124 7.82 19.72 9.58
CA ASN A 124 7.91 20.87 8.66
C ASN A 124 6.84 20.78 7.57
#